data_AF-A0A166USM6-F1
#
_entry.id   AF-A0A166USM6-F1
#
_cell.length_a   1.000
_cell.length_b   1.000
_cell.length_c   1.000
_cell.angle_alpha   90.00
_cell.angle_beta   90.00
_cell.angle_gamma   90.00
#
_symmetry.space_group_name_H-M   'P 1'
#
loop_
_entity.id
_entity.type
_entity.pdbx_description
1 polymer ?
#
loop_
_entity_poly.entity_id
_entity_poly.type
_entity_poly.pdbx_seq_one_letter_code
_entity_poly.pdbx_strand_id
1 'polypeptide(L)'
;MKDDPADGELAGIIFLHRITDHQMTGTYVNTLRTFVGLCGPEVMKNVIVATTMWELGLSEEKAQQRLSELKQHWFCDLILEGGKVEVFRRDGTSAWDIIDYLLKQTPCAPLQEVAAAKRGFFNQMFARKK
;
A
#
# COMPACT_ATOMS: atom_id res chain seq x y z
N MET A 1 -20.91 31.00 -9.99
CA MET A 1 -20.75 30.15 -8.80
C MET A 1 -19.31 29.68 -8.86
N LYS A 2 -18.48 30.07 -7.89
CA LYS A 2 -17.03 29.84 -7.95
C LYS A 2 -16.78 28.35 -7.82
N ASP A 3 -16.17 27.75 -8.84
CA ASP A 3 -15.41 26.51 -8.68
C ASP A 3 -14.23 26.87 -7.75
N ASP A 4 -14.43 26.66 -6.45
CA ASP A 4 -13.33 26.54 -5.51
C ASP A 4 -12.50 25.33 -5.97
N PRO A 5 -11.17 25.41 -6.12
CA PRO A 5 -10.39 24.29 -6.61
C PRO A 5 -10.61 23.15 -5.63
N ALA A 6 -11.32 22.11 -6.10
CA ALA A 6 -11.64 20.92 -5.33
C ALA A 6 -10.40 20.49 -4.54
N ASP A 7 -10.61 20.22 -3.25
CA ASP A 7 -9.63 19.56 -2.39
C ASP A 7 -8.94 18.45 -3.21
N GLY A 8 -7.63 18.59 -3.46
CA GLY A 8 -6.96 17.86 -4.54
C GLY A 8 -7.13 16.35 -4.48
N GLU A 9 -7.56 15.72 -5.57
CA GLU A 9 -7.82 14.28 -5.63
C GLU A 9 -6.51 13.45 -5.49
N LEU A 10 -6.59 12.33 -4.76
CA LEU A 10 -5.51 11.38 -4.60
C LEU A 10 -5.59 10.33 -5.73
N ALA A 11 -4.63 10.39 -6.66
CA ALA A 11 -4.52 9.41 -7.74
C ALA A 11 -3.99 8.05 -7.26
N GLY A 12 -3.06 8.05 -6.30
CA GLY A 12 -2.59 6.81 -5.68
C GLY A 12 -1.38 6.96 -4.76
N ILE A 13 -1.07 5.87 -4.06
CA ILE A 13 0.01 5.78 -3.09
C ILE A 13 0.91 4.61 -3.49
N ILE A 14 2.21 4.86 -3.57
CA ILE A 14 3.23 3.82 -3.77
C ILE A 14 4.05 3.70 -2.49
N PHE A 15 3.94 2.56 -1.83
CA PHE A 15 4.74 2.21 -0.66
C PHE A 15 5.89 1.30 -1.08
N LEU A 16 7.13 1.70 -0.77
CA LEU A 16 8.32 0.95 -1.15
C LEU A 16 8.79 0.04 -0.02
N HIS A 17 9.10 -1.21 -0.34
CA HIS A 17 9.68 -2.17 0.60
C HIS A 17 10.84 -2.94 -0.02
N ARG A 18 12.01 -2.96 0.63
CA ARG A 18 13.15 -3.74 0.12
C ARG A 18 12.92 -5.22 0.34
N ILE A 19 13.06 -6.03 -0.70
CA ILE A 19 12.90 -7.48 -0.57
C ILE A 19 13.97 -8.10 0.34
N THR A 20 15.13 -7.47 0.45
CA THR A 20 16.26 -7.92 1.28
C THR A 20 16.05 -7.72 2.78
N ASP A 21 15.11 -6.87 3.19
CA ASP A 21 14.94 -6.53 4.60
C ASP A 21 14.33 -7.69 5.36
N HIS A 22 15.07 -8.26 6.30
CA HIS A 22 14.70 -9.47 7.05
C HIS A 22 13.38 -9.36 7.84
N GLN A 23 12.93 -8.15 8.15
CA GLN A 23 11.72 -7.93 8.95
C GLN A 23 10.97 -6.69 8.47
N MET A 24 9.66 -6.84 8.24
CA MET A 24 8.74 -5.73 8.44
C MET A 24 8.68 -5.51 9.95
N THR A 25 9.38 -4.50 10.47
CA THR A 25 9.27 -4.17 11.90
C THR A 25 7.84 -3.77 12.21
N GLY A 26 7.38 -4.02 13.45
CA GLY A 26 6.01 -3.67 13.86
C GLY A 26 5.66 -2.20 13.58
N THR A 27 6.66 -1.31 13.62
CA THR A 27 6.52 0.11 13.25
C THR A 27 6.18 0.31 11.77
N TYR A 28 6.87 -0.35 10.84
CA TYR A 28 6.59 -0.22 9.40
C TYR A 28 5.18 -0.71 9.04
N VAL A 29 4.77 -1.81 9.66
CA VAL A 29 3.42 -2.40 9.49
C VAL A 29 2.37 -1.47 10.07
N ASN A 30 2.62 -0.90 11.26
CA ASN A 30 1.71 0.06 11.87
C ASN A 30 1.61 1.34 11.05
N THR A 31 2.71 1.85 10.50
CA THR A 31 2.67 3.01 9.62
C THR A 31 1.81 2.73 8.39
N LEU A 32 2.05 1.60 7.71
CA LEU A 32 1.27 1.20 6.54
C LEU A 32 -0.22 1.01 6.89
N ARG A 33 -0.53 0.30 7.99
CA ARG A 33 -1.91 0.08 8.46
C ARG A 33 -2.59 1.37 8.91
N THR A 34 -1.88 2.27 9.57
CA THR A 34 -2.40 3.57 9.97
C THR A 34 -2.70 4.39 8.72
N PHE A 35 -1.81 4.39 7.74
CA PHE A 35 -2.02 5.07 6.47
C PHE A 35 -3.26 4.51 5.75
N VAL A 36 -3.34 3.19 5.58
CA VAL A 36 -4.47 2.49 4.98
C VAL A 36 -5.78 2.78 5.73
N GLY A 37 -5.77 2.73 7.06
CA GLY A 37 -6.94 3.03 7.89
C GLY A 37 -7.43 4.47 7.77
N LEU A 38 -6.55 5.42 7.46
CA LEU A 38 -6.91 6.81 7.17
C LEU A 38 -7.47 6.98 5.75
N CYS A 39 -7.03 6.15 4.81
CA CYS A 39 -7.48 6.19 3.43
C CYS A 39 -8.92 5.65 3.29
N GLY A 40 -9.33 4.71 4.13
CA GLY A 40 -10.61 4.01 3.98
C GLY A 40 -10.60 3.05 2.78
N PRO A 41 -11.61 2.15 2.69
CA PRO A 41 -11.60 1.05 1.72
C PRO A 41 -11.64 1.52 0.25
N GLU A 42 -12.28 2.64 -0.04
CA GLU A 42 -12.41 3.16 -1.42
C GLU A 42 -11.09 3.55 -2.08
N VAL A 43 -10.09 3.89 -1.27
CA VAL A 43 -8.78 4.35 -1.72
C VAL A 43 -7.81 3.18 -1.90
N MET A 44 -8.14 2.00 -1.36
CA MET A 44 -7.23 0.86 -1.36
C MET A 44 -6.87 0.36 -2.74
N LYS A 45 -7.79 0.44 -3.71
CA LYS A 45 -7.51 0.15 -5.13
C LYS A 45 -6.41 1.05 -5.73
N ASN A 46 -6.18 2.22 -5.14
CA ASN A 46 -5.14 3.19 -5.52
C ASN A 46 -3.85 3.02 -4.70
N VAL A 47 -3.69 1.95 -3.92
CA VAL A 47 -2.49 1.68 -3.12
C VAL A 47 -1.69 0.53 -3.74
N ILE A 48 -0.40 0.77 -4.00
CA ILE A 48 0.57 -0.25 -4.40
C ILE A 48 1.68 -0.36 -3.36
N VAL A 49 2.00 -1.58 -2.95
CA VAL A 49 3.28 -1.92 -2.33
C VAL A 49 4.24 -2.37 -3.41
N ALA A 50 5.24 -1.57 -3.74
CA ALA A 50 6.29 -1.96 -4.68
C ALA A 50 7.51 -2.49 -3.93
N THR A 51 7.82 -3.76 -4.16
CA THR A 51 9.02 -4.39 -3.60
C THR A 51 10.24 -4.08 -4.45
N THR A 52 11.33 -3.62 -3.82
CA THR A 52 12.53 -3.10 -4.48
C THR A 52 13.77 -3.92 -4.15
N MET A 53 14.91 -3.61 -4.79
CA MET A 53 16.23 -4.21 -4.51
C MET A 53 16.30 -5.72 -4.77
N TRP A 54 15.57 -6.19 -5.79
CA TRP A 54 15.55 -7.59 -6.21
C TRP A 54 16.89 -8.06 -6.80
N GLU A 55 17.72 -7.13 -7.24
CA GLU A 55 19.05 -7.38 -7.76
C GLU A 55 20.12 -7.58 -6.66
N LEU A 56 19.77 -7.39 -5.38
CA LEU A 56 20.74 -7.41 -4.28
C LEU A 56 20.65 -8.69 -3.46
N GLY A 57 21.72 -9.50 -3.51
CA GLY A 57 22.11 -10.42 -2.43
C GLY A 57 21.23 -11.65 -2.16
N LEU A 58 20.08 -11.81 -2.81
CA LEU A 58 19.22 -13.00 -2.73
C LEU A 58 19.13 -13.68 -4.10
N SER A 59 19.02 -15.01 -4.11
CA SER A 59 18.59 -15.71 -5.34
C SER A 59 17.13 -15.37 -5.62
N GLU A 60 16.72 -15.44 -6.89
CA GLU A 60 15.34 -15.15 -7.29
C GLU A 60 14.34 -16.02 -6.52
N GLU A 61 14.66 -17.29 -6.30
CA GLU A 61 13.79 -18.22 -5.54
C GLU A 61 13.61 -17.76 -4.09
N LYS A 62 14.69 -17.33 -3.42
CA LYS A 62 14.63 -16.82 -2.05
C LYS A 62 13.86 -15.50 -1.98
N ALA A 63 14.07 -14.61 -2.96
CA ALA A 63 13.34 -13.36 -3.04
C ALA A 63 11.82 -13.60 -3.25
N GLN A 64 11.45 -14.56 -4.10
CA GLN A 64 10.05 -14.94 -4.33
C GLN A 64 9.41 -15.61 -3.10
N GLN A 65 10.14 -16.48 -2.40
CA GLN A 65 9.67 -17.05 -1.14
C GLN A 65 9.38 -15.92 -0.14
N ARG A 66 10.30 -14.97 -0.02
CA ARG A 66 10.16 -13.82 0.88
C ARG A 66 9.00 -12.91 0.51
N LEU A 67 8.79 -12.65 -0.79
CA LEU A 67 7.62 -11.92 -1.28
C LEU A 67 6.32 -12.64 -0.89
N SER A 68 6.29 -13.97 -0.98
CA SER A 68 5.13 -14.77 -0.61
C SER A 68 4.82 -14.66 0.89
N GLU A 69 5.86 -14.74 1.74
CA GLU A 69 5.74 -14.54 3.18
C GLU A 69 5.22 -13.13 3.51
N LEU A 70 5.73 -12.09 2.83
CA LEU A 70 5.28 -10.71 2.97
C LEU A 70 3.80 -10.55 2.61
N LYS A 71 3.37 -11.12 1.48
CA LYS A 71 1.96 -11.09 1.03
C LYS A 71 1.04 -11.78 2.03
N GLN A 72 1.46 -12.94 2.56
CA GLN A 72 0.63 -13.74 3.46
C GLN A 72 0.50 -13.14 4.86
N HIS A 73 1.57 -12.56 5.40
CA HIS A 73 1.60 -12.17 6.82
C HIS A 73 1.46 -10.65 7.05
N TRP A 74 1.87 -9.83 6.08
CA TRP A 74 1.99 -8.38 6.29
C TRP A 74 1.13 -7.55 5.36
N PHE A 75 0.94 -7.99 4.12
CA PHE A 75 0.14 -7.27 3.13
C PHE A 75 -1.23 -7.93 2.87
N CYS A 76 -1.60 -8.96 3.62
CA CYS A 76 -2.83 -9.70 3.41
C CYS A 76 -4.08 -8.81 3.52
N ASP A 77 -4.17 -7.99 4.58
CA ASP A 77 -5.28 -7.05 4.77
C ASP A 77 -5.31 -6.00 3.64
N LEU A 78 -4.15 -5.50 3.23
CA LEU A 78 -4.04 -4.53 2.13
C LEU A 78 -4.52 -5.13 0.80
N ILE A 79 -4.15 -6.38 0.51
CA ILE A 79 -4.55 -7.10 -0.70
C ILE A 79 -6.05 -7.41 -0.66
N LEU A 80 -6.57 -7.81 0.49
CA LEU A 80 -7.99 -8.13 0.67
C LEU A 80 -8.89 -6.93 0.36
N GLU A 81 -8.46 -5.72 0.75
CA GLU A 81 -9.18 -4.47 0.52
C GLU A 81 -8.94 -3.89 -0.89
N GLY A 82 -8.22 -4.59 -1.77
CA GLY A 82 -8.03 -4.19 -3.18
C GLY A 82 -6.70 -3.49 -3.48
N GLY A 83 -5.81 -3.36 -2.50
CA GLY A 83 -4.44 -2.92 -2.72
C GLY A 83 -3.62 -3.93 -3.51
N LYS A 84 -2.57 -3.46 -4.18
CA LYS A 84 -1.73 -4.30 -5.03
C LYS A 84 -0.32 -4.43 -4.47
N VAL A 85 0.35 -5.54 -4.77
CA VAL A 85 1.78 -5.73 -4.49
C VAL A 85 2.49 -6.02 -5.79
N GLU A 86 3.46 -5.17 -6.14
CA GLU A 86 4.23 -5.24 -7.38
C GLU A 86 5.73 -5.40 -7.14
N VAL A 87 6.43 -5.89 -8.16
CA VAL A 87 7.88 -6.05 -8.15
C VAL A 87 8.51 -4.96 -8.99
N PHE A 88 9.29 -4.08 -8.37
CA PHE A 88 10.09 -3.09 -9.08
C PHE A 88 11.47 -3.67 -9.41
N ARG A 89 11.73 -3.88 -10.71
CA ARG A 89 12.95 -4.50 -11.24
C ARG A 89 14.06 -3.50 -11.56
N ARG A 90 13.92 -2.26 -11.09
CA ARG A 90 14.88 -1.16 -11.33
C ARG A 90 15.05 -0.83 -12.82
N ASP A 91 13.98 -1.01 -13.59
CA ASP A 91 13.91 -0.65 -15.00
C ASP A 91 12.69 0.23 -15.29
N GLY A 92 12.68 0.85 -16.47
CA GLY A 92 11.59 1.71 -16.90
C GLY A 92 10.27 0.94 -17.07
N THR A 93 10.33 -0.31 -17.52
CA THR A 93 9.13 -1.13 -17.77
C THR A 93 8.35 -1.36 -16.48
N SER A 94 9.00 -1.89 -15.44
CA SER A 94 8.39 -2.14 -14.14
C SER A 94 7.94 -0.86 -13.44
N ALA A 95 8.63 0.27 -13.65
CA ALA A 95 8.16 1.57 -13.16
C ALA A 95 6.84 1.99 -13.83
N TRP A 96 6.78 1.90 -15.16
CA TRP A 96 5.58 2.27 -15.92
C TRP A 96 4.42 1.31 -15.66
N ASP A 97 4.65 0.01 -15.51
CA ASP A 97 3.60 -0.95 -15.16
C ASP A 97 2.89 -0.57 -13.83
N ILE A 98 3.67 -0.12 -12.84
CA ILE A 98 3.17 0.37 -11.55
C ILE A 98 2.37 1.67 -11.73
N ILE A 99 2.91 2.64 -12.48
CA ILE A 99 2.26 3.94 -12.70
C ILE A 99 0.97 3.77 -13.52
N ASP A 100 1.02 3.03 -14.62
CA ASP A 100 -0.12 2.79 -15.50
C ASP A 100 -1.27 2.08 -14.79
N TYR A 101 -0.97 1.22 -13.81
CA TYR A 101 -2.00 0.65 -12.96
C TYR A 101 -2.75 1.73 -12.17
N LEU A 102 -2.01 2.67 -11.56
CA LEU A 102 -2.61 3.75 -10.76
C LEU A 102 -3.39 4.72 -11.63
N LEU A 103 -2.88 5.08 -12.81
CA LEU A 103 -3.55 5.97 -13.75
C LEU A 103 -4.87 5.41 -14.29
N LYS A 104 -5.08 4.09 -14.23
CA LYS A 104 -6.35 3.43 -14.58
C LYS A 104 -7.36 3.43 -13.44
N GLN A 105 -6.96 3.78 -12.23
CA GLN A 105 -7.88 3.89 -11.09
C GLN A 105 -8.59 5.24 -11.14
N THR A 106 -9.82 5.27 -10.66
CA THR A 106 -10.51 6.54 -10.40
C THR A 106 -9.82 7.24 -9.23
N PRO A 107 -9.36 8.50 -9.39
CA PRO A 107 -8.87 9.29 -8.28
C PRO A 107 -9.94 9.39 -7.18
N CYS A 108 -9.50 9.39 -5.92
CA CYS A 108 -10.39 9.49 -4.77
C CYS A 108 -10.21 10.83 -4.07
N ALA A 109 -11.18 11.24 -3.25
CA ALA A 109 -11.03 12.44 -2.43
C ALA A 109 -9.75 12.39 -1.56
N PRO A 110 -9.08 13.53 -1.31
CA PRO A 110 -7.87 13.57 -0.49
C PRO A 110 -8.11 13.07 0.93
N LEU A 111 -7.01 12.69 1.60
CA LEU A 111 -6.95 12.16 2.97
C LEU A 111 -7.48 13.11 4.08
N GLN A 112 -8.19 14.18 3.74
CA GLN A 112 -8.34 15.38 4.57
C GLN A 112 -9.51 15.43 5.56
N GLU A 113 -10.26 14.35 5.81
CA GLU A 113 -11.25 14.36 6.92
C GLU A 113 -11.16 13.20 7.92
N VAL A 114 -10.21 12.26 7.80
CA VAL A 114 -10.21 11.05 8.67
C VAL A 114 -9.33 11.20 9.93
N ALA A 115 -8.52 12.26 10.03
CA ALA A 115 -7.82 12.56 11.30
C ALA A 115 -8.78 13.01 12.42
N ALA A 116 -9.96 13.53 12.07
CA ALA A 116 -10.93 14.05 13.04
C ALA A 116 -12.04 13.05 13.42
N ALA A 117 -12.31 12.04 12.61
CA ALA A 117 -13.45 11.14 12.83
C ALA A 117 -13.08 9.70 12.53
N LYS A 118 -12.67 8.95 13.56
CA LYS A 118 -13.10 7.54 13.84
C LYS A 118 -12.14 6.86 14.83
N ARG A 119 -12.31 7.18 16.12
CA ARG A 119 -11.83 6.31 17.21
C ARG A 119 -12.45 4.88 17.15
N GLY A 120 -13.56 4.69 16.43
CA GLY A 120 -14.31 3.42 16.38
C GLY A 120 -13.89 2.43 15.28
N PHE A 121 -13.37 2.89 14.14
CA PHE A 121 -12.98 2.01 13.02
C PHE A 121 -11.76 1.15 13.39
N PHE A 122 -10.80 1.74 14.12
CA PHE A 122 -9.64 1.03 14.66
C PHE A 122 -10.03 -0.16 15.57
N ASN A 123 -11.11 -0.08 16.35
CA ASN A 123 -11.51 -1.19 17.23
C ASN A 123 -12.14 -2.38 16.49
N GLN A 124 -12.75 -2.17 15.32
CA GLN A 124 -13.37 -3.26 14.55
C GLN A 124 -12.39 -3.98 13.63
N MET A 125 -11.43 -3.27 13.02
CA MET A 125 -10.41 -3.88 12.16
C MET A 125 -9.34 -4.63 12.97
N PHE A 126 -9.10 -4.23 14.22
CA PHE A 126 -8.03 -4.78 15.08
C PHE A 126 -8.54 -5.55 16.31
N ALA A 127 -9.80 -5.98 16.32
CA ALA A 127 -10.27 -6.93 17.32
C ALA A 127 -9.53 -8.26 17.15
N ARG A 128 -8.45 -8.45 17.92
CA ARG A 128 -7.83 -9.77 18.13
C ARG A 128 -8.95 -10.75 18.50
N LYS A 129 -9.24 -11.72 17.62
CA LYS A 129 -9.89 -12.94 18.09
C LYS A 129 -8.96 -13.56 19.13
N LYS A 130 -9.48 -13.73 20.35
CA LYS A 130 -8.87 -14.58 21.37
C LYS A 130 -8.78 -16.02 20.87
#